data_AF-A0A1B6ILC3-F1
#
_entry.id   AF-A0A1B6ILC3-F1
#
_cell.length_a   1.000
_cell.length_b   1.000
_cell.length_c   1.000
_cell.angle_alpha   90.00
_cell.angle_beta   90.00
_cell.angle_gamma   90.00
#
_symmetry.space_group_name_H-M   'P 1'
#
loop_
_entity.id
_entity.type
_entity.pdbx_description
1 polymer ?
#
loop_
_entity_poly.entity_id
_entity_poly.type
_entity_poly.pdbx_seq_one_letter_code
_entity_poly.pdbx_strand_id
1 'polypeptide(L)'
;WSRIPKKVFVRINTLKLGVYDAIASYNKGYVSKCITYKLLGLKPGYNCVKAMKCLDERRITKADKAIQEIEKKCREATRLKRKHLEDQFEQDEDPENPAYAAGHY
;
A
#
# COMPACT_ATOMS: atom_id res chain seq x y z
N TRP A 1 -4.17 -10.13 -8.30
CA TRP A 1 -5.63 -10.30 -8.15
C TRP A 1 -6.47 -9.80 -9.34
N SER A 2 -5.93 -8.99 -10.26
CA SER A 2 -6.65 -8.48 -11.46
C SER A 2 -6.39 -9.24 -12.76
N ARG A 3 -5.44 -10.19 -12.78
CA ARG A 3 -4.96 -10.86 -14.00
C ARG A 3 -5.75 -12.11 -14.40
N ILE A 4 -6.67 -12.55 -13.54
CA ILE A 4 -7.49 -13.73 -13.76
C ILE A 4 -8.95 -13.26 -13.77
N PRO A 5 -9.74 -13.63 -14.79
CA PRO A 5 -11.17 -13.34 -14.83
C PRO A 5 -11.87 -13.94 -13.60
N LYS A 6 -12.71 -13.15 -12.93
CA LYS A 6 -13.48 -13.61 -11.76
C LYS A 6 -14.92 -13.98 -12.08
N LYS A 7 -15.44 -13.43 -13.18
CA LYS A 7 -16.84 -13.58 -13.60
C LYS A 7 -17.03 -14.65 -14.67
N VAL A 8 -15.93 -15.14 -15.25
CA VAL A 8 -15.94 -16.07 -16.37
C VAL A 8 -15.17 -17.31 -15.96
N PHE A 9 -15.75 -18.49 -16.21
CA PHE A 9 -15.09 -19.76 -15.96
C PHE A 9 -13.87 -19.92 -16.90
N VAL A 10 -12.73 -20.33 -16.35
CA VAL A 10 -11.50 -20.61 -17.09
C VAL A 10 -10.99 -22.01 -16.77
N ARG A 11 -10.30 -22.63 -17.73
CA ARG A 11 -9.69 -23.95 -17.52
C ARG A 11 -8.55 -23.87 -16.48
N ILE A 12 -8.26 -24.99 -15.84
CA ILE A 12 -7.25 -25.09 -14.78
C ILE A 12 -5.86 -24.58 -15.20
N ASN A 13 -5.45 -24.80 -16.46
CA ASN A 13 -4.15 -24.36 -16.96
C ASN A 13 -4.05 -22.82 -17.02
N THR A 14 -5.12 -22.15 -17.44
CA THR A 14 -5.21 -20.69 -17.44
C THR A 14 -5.17 -20.14 -16.02
N LEU A 15 -5.87 -20.79 -15.09
CA LEU A 15 -5.86 -20.42 -13.68
C LEU A 15 -4.43 -20.53 -13.10
N LYS A 16 -3.76 -21.67 -13.31
CA LYS A 16 -2.37 -21.89 -12.86
C LYS A 16 -1.42 -20.83 -13.41
N LEU A 17 -1.47 -20.57 -14.72
CA LEU A 17 -0.63 -19.55 -15.36
C LEU A 17 -0.87 -18.17 -14.74
N GLY A 18 -2.13 -17.77 -14.58
CA GLY A 18 -2.48 -16.48 -14.00
C GLY A 18 -2.06 -16.33 -12.54
N VAL A 19 -2.13 -17.41 -11.76
CA VAL A 19 -1.67 -17.43 -10.35
C VAL A 19 -0.15 -17.25 -10.30
N TYR A 20 0.61 -18.02 -11.07
CA TYR A 20 2.07 -17.89 -11.10
C TYR A 20 2.51 -16.52 -11.60
N ASP A 21 1.86 -15.97 -12.64
CA ASP A 21 2.14 -14.62 -13.13
C ASP A 21 1.85 -13.55 -12.06
N ALA A 22 0.73 -13.70 -11.32
CA ALA A 22 0.38 -12.79 -10.24
C ALA A 22 1.40 -12.82 -9.11
N ILE A 23 1.85 -14.00 -8.69
CA ILE A 23 2.89 -14.17 -7.65
C ILE A 23 4.22 -13.57 -8.13
N ALA A 24 4.66 -13.91 -9.33
CA ALA A 24 5.92 -13.43 -9.89
C ALA A 24 5.95 -11.90 -9.96
N SER A 25 4.85 -11.28 -10.37
CA SER A 25 4.78 -9.81 -10.45
C SER A 25 4.55 -9.10 -9.12
N TYR A 26 3.98 -9.75 -8.12
CA TYR A 26 3.93 -9.18 -6.78
C TYR A 26 5.33 -9.14 -6.17
N ASN A 27 6.06 -10.26 -6.25
CA ASN A 27 7.37 -10.41 -5.61
C ASN A 27 8.51 -9.73 -6.37
N LYS A 28 8.58 -9.94 -7.69
CA LYS A 28 9.69 -9.46 -8.53
C LYS A 28 9.30 -8.33 -9.49
N GLY A 29 8.02 -7.96 -9.56
CA GLY A 29 7.54 -6.97 -10.53
C GLY A 29 7.36 -7.54 -11.94
N TYR A 30 6.99 -6.68 -12.88
CA TYR A 30 6.82 -6.95 -14.30
C TYR A 30 8.13 -7.36 -14.99
N VAL A 31 9.30 -7.02 -14.44
CA VAL A 31 10.58 -7.54 -14.96
C VAL A 31 10.65 -9.07 -14.95
N SER A 32 9.89 -9.73 -14.07
CA SER A 32 9.77 -11.20 -14.06
C SER A 32 9.27 -11.75 -15.38
N LYS A 33 8.42 -11.02 -16.12
CA LYS A 33 7.94 -11.42 -17.45
C LYS A 33 9.07 -11.47 -18.47
N CYS A 34 10.00 -10.52 -18.43
CA CYS A 34 11.17 -10.54 -19.30
C CYS A 34 12.06 -11.76 -19.03
N ILE A 35 12.15 -12.21 -17.77
CA ILE A 35 12.88 -13.43 -17.40
C ILE A 35 12.14 -14.66 -17.93
N THR A 36 10.83 -14.74 -17.72
CA THR A 36 10.00 -15.83 -18.24
C THR A 36 10.10 -15.95 -19.75
N TYR A 37 10.04 -14.84 -20.48
CA TYR A 37 10.24 -14.83 -21.94
C TYR A 37 11.59 -15.41 -22.35
N LYS A 38 12.68 -15.00 -21.68
CA LYS A 38 14.02 -15.55 -21.94
C LYS A 38 14.08 -17.06 -21.71
N LEU A 39 13.45 -17.55 -20.64
CA LEU A 39 13.39 -18.99 -20.34
C LEU A 39 12.58 -19.78 -21.37
N LEU A 40 11.61 -19.14 -22.01
CA LEU A 40 10.83 -19.70 -23.11
C LEU A 40 11.53 -19.57 -24.48
N GLY A 41 12.79 -19.10 -24.52
CA GLY A 41 13.54 -18.88 -25.76
C GLY A 41 13.19 -17.57 -26.50
N LEU A 42 12.35 -16.72 -25.91
CA LEU A 42 12.01 -15.41 -26.47
C LEU A 42 12.96 -14.34 -25.95
N LYS A 43 13.55 -13.53 -26.83
CA LYS A 43 14.40 -12.40 -26.43
C LYS A 43 13.56 -11.12 -26.31
N PRO A 44 13.32 -10.58 -25.10
CA PRO A 44 12.60 -9.32 -24.96
C PRO A 44 13.39 -8.19 -25.60
N GLY A 45 12.79 -7.48 -26.55
CA GLY A 45 13.38 -6.28 -27.15
C GLY A 45 13.43 -5.08 -26.19
N TYR A 46 14.14 -4.03 -26.59
CA TYR A 46 14.32 -2.81 -25.79
C TYR A 46 12.98 -2.21 -25.32
N ASN A 47 12.01 -2.07 -26.22
CA ASN A 47 10.70 -1.48 -25.90
C ASN A 47 9.92 -2.32 -24.88
N CYS A 48 10.01 -3.65 -24.96
CA CYS A 48 9.38 -4.55 -23.99
C CYS A 48 10.00 -4.33 -22.60
N VAL A 49 11.33 -4.32 -22.51
CA VAL A 49 12.03 -4.10 -21.23
C VAL A 49 11.72 -2.73 -20.66
N LYS A 50 11.73 -1.68 -21.48
CA LYS A 50 11.40 -0.30 -21.06
C LYS A 50 9.97 -0.22 -20.53
N ALA A 51 9.00 -0.80 -21.23
CA ALA A 51 7.61 -0.83 -20.79
C ALA A 51 7.43 -1.57 -19.45
N MET A 52 8.07 -2.73 -19.28
CA MET A 52 7.99 -3.47 -18.02
C MET A 52 8.58 -2.69 -16.85
N LYS A 53 9.72 -2.00 -17.05
CA LYS A 53 10.32 -1.12 -16.03
C LYS A 53 9.40 0.04 -15.64
N CYS A 54 8.84 0.75 -16.62
CA CYS A 54 7.93 1.86 -16.36
C CYS A 54 6.67 1.40 -15.59
N LEU A 55 6.15 0.21 -15.90
CA LEU A 55 5.04 -0.38 -15.14
C LEU A 55 5.43 -0.72 -13.69
N ASP A 56 6.66 -1.18 -13.47
CA ASP A 56 7.18 -1.46 -12.13
C ASP A 56 7.41 -0.18 -11.31
N GLU A 57 7.97 0.86 -11.91
CA GLU A 57 8.11 2.18 -11.29
C GLU A 57 6.75 2.71 -10.85
N ARG A 58 5.76 2.71 -11.75
CA ARG A 58 4.40 3.14 -11.42
C ARG A 58 3.78 2.32 -10.30
N ARG A 59 4.06 1.01 -10.25
CA ARG A 59 3.59 0.12 -9.17
C ARG A 59 4.18 0.53 -7.83
N ILE A 60 5.49 0.79 -7.79
CA ILE A 60 6.20 1.21 -6.58
C ILE A 60 5.68 2.58 -6.11
N THR A 61 5.63 3.58 -6.99
CA THR A 61 5.09 4.91 -6.65
C THR A 61 3.67 4.83 -6.09
N LYS A 62 2.82 3.95 -6.63
CA LYS A 62 1.47 3.76 -6.11
C LYS A 62 1.46 3.12 -4.71
N ALA A 63 2.35 2.16 -4.46
CA ALA A 63 2.49 1.54 -3.16
C ALA A 63 2.98 2.56 -2.11
N ASP A 64 3.99 3.36 -2.44
CA ASP A 64 4.53 4.39 -1.55
C ASP A 64 3.46 5.42 -1.18
N LYS A 65 2.67 5.87 -2.17
CA LYS A 65 1.54 6.78 -1.92
C LYS A 65 0.49 6.17 -0.99
N ALA A 66 0.18 4.89 -1.16
CA ALA A 66 -0.77 4.21 -0.28
C ALA A 66 -0.25 4.11 1.16
N ILE A 67 1.06 3.84 1.34
CA ILE A 67 1.70 3.82 2.66
C ILE A 67 1.63 5.21 3.30
N GLN A 68 1.99 6.27 2.57
CA GLN A 68 1.91 7.65 3.06
C GLN A 68 0.48 8.04 3.49
N GLU A 69 -0.54 7.58 2.76
CA GLU A 69 -1.94 7.83 3.12
C GLU A 69 -2.34 7.09 4.41
N ILE A 70 -1.91 5.85 4.58
CA ILE A 70 -2.12 5.07 5.81
C ILE A 70 -1.46 5.78 7.00
N GLU A 71 -0.19 6.18 6.86
CA GLU A 71 0.52 6.91 7.90
C GLU A 71 -0.15 8.23 8.26
N LYS A 72 -0.64 8.97 7.25
CA LYS A 72 -1.41 10.21 7.46
C LYS A 72 -2.65 9.93 8.32
N LYS A 73 -3.43 8.91 7.98
CA LYS A 73 -4.62 8.52 8.76
C LYS A 73 -4.26 8.10 10.19
N CYS A 74 -3.18 7.36 10.38
CA CYS A 74 -2.69 7.01 11.71
C CYS A 74 -2.33 8.26 12.53
N ARG A 75 -1.60 9.22 11.94
CA ARG A 75 -1.26 10.49 12.60
C ARG A 75 -2.50 11.29 12.98
N GLU A 76 -3.48 11.38 12.08
CA GLU A 76 -4.75 12.07 12.34
C GLU A 76 -5.54 11.40 13.47
N ALA A 77 -5.60 10.07 13.48
CA ALA A 77 -6.27 9.32 14.54
C ALA A 77 -5.60 9.52 15.90
N THR A 78 -4.27 9.50 15.97
CA THR A 78 -3.53 9.76 17.22
C THR A 78 -3.76 11.19 17.71
N ARG A 79 -3.72 12.18 16.81
CA ARG A 79 -4.00 13.58 17.15
C ARG A 79 -5.42 13.76 17.69
N LEU A 80 -6.40 13.14 17.05
CA LEU A 80 -7.80 13.22 17.49
C LEU A 80 -8.00 12.58 18.86
N LYS A 81 -7.37 11.42 19.11
CA LYS A 81 -7.39 10.78 20.43
C LYS A 81 -6.78 11.65 21.52
N ARG A 82 -5.64 12.31 21.23
CA ARG A 82 -5.01 13.23 22.18
C ARG A 82 -5.91 14.40 22.52
N LYS A 83 -6.48 15.05 21.50
CA LYS A 83 -7.42 16.16 21.70
C LYS A 83 -8.64 15.73 22.51
N HIS A 84 -9.22 14.58 22.20
CA HIS A 84 -10.38 14.09 22.95
C HIS A 84 -10.06 13.86 24.43
N LEU A 85 -8.84 13.41 24.73
CA LEU A 85 -8.38 13.22 26.10
C LEU A 85 -8.17 14.57 26.81
N GLU A 86 -7.59 15.56 26.12
CA GLU A 86 -7.49 16.95 26.61
C GLU A 86 -8.89 17.52 26.93
N ASP A 87 -9.85 17.40 26.00
CA ASP A 87 -11.23 17.87 26.18
C ASP A 87 -11.95 17.16 27.35
N GLN A 88 -11.63 15.88 27.62
CA GLN A 88 -12.14 15.14 28.79
C GLN A 88 -11.55 15.63 30.09
N PHE A 89 -10.23 15.84 30.14
CA PHE A 89 -9.57 16.39 31.32
C PHE A 89 -10.11 17.77 31.68
N GLU A 90 -10.34 18.65 30.71
CA GLU A 90 -10.97 19.97 30.94
C GLU A 90 -12.40 19.87 31.50
N GLN A 91 -13.17 18.84 31.13
CA GLN A 91 -14.53 18.62 31.63
C GLN A 91 -14.55 18.02 33.05
N ASP A 92 -13.56 17.19 33.37
CA ASP A 92 -13.42 16.51 34.67
C ASP A 92 -12.69 17.38 35.72
N GLU A 93 -12.16 18.55 35.34
CA GLU A 93 -11.58 19.52 36.29
C GLU A 93 -12.66 20.13 37.20
N ASP A 94 -12.45 20.03 38.52
CA ASP A 94 -13.31 20.65 39.54
C ASP A 94 -13.13 22.18 39.51
N PRO A 95 -14.21 22.98 39.33
CA PRO A 95 -14.13 24.44 39.30
C PRO A 95 -13.48 25.06 40.55
N GLU A 96 -13.51 24.38 41.70
CA GLU A 96 -12.90 24.87 42.94
C GLU A 96 -11.43 24.48 43.13
N ASN A 97 -10.89 23.52 42.36
CA ASN A 97 -9.50 23.08 42.47
C ASN A 97 -8.91 22.67 41.09
N PRO A 98 -8.62 23.63 40.21
CA PRO A 98 -8.06 23.35 38.88
C PRO A 98 -6.64 22.78 38.98
N ALA A 99 -6.35 21.73 38.20
CA ALA A 99 -5.05 21.04 38.24
C ALA A 99 -3.93 21.84 37.54
N TYR A 100 -4.28 22.82 36.69
CA TYR A 100 -3.34 23.69 36.01
C TYR A 100 -3.21 25.07 36.69
N ALA A 101 -2.20 25.23 37.53
CA ALA A 101 -1.78 26.53 38.06
C ALA A 101 -0.84 27.24 37.07
N ALA A 102 -1.36 28.15 36.26
CA ALA A 102 -0.54 29.04 35.46
C ALA A 102 0.15 30.09 36.36
N GLY A 103 1.43 29.86 36.69
CA GLY A 103 2.31 30.90 37.20
C GLY A 103 2.29 31.16 38.71
N HIS A 104 2.47 30.14 39.54
CA HIS A 104 2.92 30.34 40.92
C HIS A 104 4.46 30.31 40.98
N TYR A 105 5.06 31.51 41.00
CA TYR A 105 6.38 31.76 41.61
C TYR A 105 6.20 32.06 43.10
#